data_AF-A0A1H9GAN3-F1
#
_entry.id   AF-A0A1H9GAN3-F1
#
_cell.length_a   1.000
_cell.length_b   1.000
_cell.length_c   1.000
_cell.angle_alpha   90.00
_cell.angle_beta   90.00
_cell.angle_gamma   90.00
#
_symmetry.space_group_name_H-M   'P 1'
#
loop_
_entity.id
_entity.type
_entity.pdbx_description
1 polymer ?
#
loop_
_entity_poly.entity_id
_entity_poly.type
_entity_poly.pdbx_seq_one_letter_code
_entity_poly.pdbx_strand_id
1 'polypeptide(L)'
;MAERAASPYRTRMRHPAELYYAPGLPPDEVRALLRRDQLLLRTCQAALGRVGGDVLGLSVEPRPGEVVIHAAVARETPEVAEDLCDIASELELLLMGGPDDRSDITVQVHVGPPCPTDWPGYGHAVIHLAKTGGPWEEEDG
;
A
#
# COMPACT_ATOMS: atom_id res chain seq x y z
N MET A 1 34.55 -13.14 41.51
CA MET A 1 33.17 -12.63 41.37
C MET A 1 33.22 -11.44 40.42
N ALA A 2 32.80 -11.62 39.17
CA ALA A 2 32.73 -10.54 38.19
C ALA A 2 31.25 -10.13 38.04
N GLU A 3 30.95 -8.93 38.51
CA GLU A 3 29.66 -8.28 38.38
C GLU A 3 29.45 -7.96 36.88
N ARG A 4 28.53 -8.67 36.23
CA ARG A 4 28.11 -8.37 34.86
C ARG A 4 27.38 -7.03 34.89
N ALA A 5 28.07 -5.96 34.50
CA ALA A 5 27.45 -4.68 34.20
C ALA A 5 26.33 -4.90 33.17
N ALA A 6 25.10 -4.56 33.56
CA ALA A 6 23.95 -4.60 32.67
C ALA A 6 24.20 -3.66 31.48
N SER A 7 24.07 -4.19 30.27
CA SER A 7 24.24 -3.44 29.03
C SER A 7 23.34 -2.20 29.01
N PRO A 8 23.88 -0.99 28.74
CA PRO A 8 23.10 0.25 28.66
C PRO A 8 22.13 0.30 27.46
N TYR A 9 22.13 -0.73 26.61
CA TYR A 9 21.27 -0.84 25.42
C TYR A 9 19.90 -1.51 25.68
N ARG A 10 19.49 -1.71 26.94
CA ARG A 10 18.07 -1.94 27.24
C ARG A 10 17.30 -0.62 27.15
N THR A 11 17.29 -0.03 25.97
CA THR A 11 16.23 0.91 25.59
C THR A 11 14.93 0.14 25.76
N ARG A 12 14.09 0.54 26.74
CA ARG A 12 12.68 0.16 26.71
C ARG A 12 12.19 0.59 25.33
N MET A 13 12.02 -0.33 24.40
CA MET A 13 11.29 -0.03 23.18
C MET A 13 9.94 0.48 23.64
N ARG A 14 9.68 1.77 23.42
CA ARG A 14 8.33 2.32 23.54
C ARG A 14 7.43 1.44 22.69
N HIS A 15 6.30 1.04 23.24
CA HIS A 15 5.36 0.19 22.52
C HIS A 15 5.10 0.85 21.15
N PRO A 16 5.17 0.16 20.00
CA PRO A 16 5.05 0.80 18.69
C PRO A 16 3.80 1.68 18.56
N ALA A 17 2.71 1.29 19.24
CA ALA A 17 1.52 2.13 19.33
C ALA A 17 1.81 3.52 19.90
N GLU A 18 2.73 3.73 20.83
CA GLU A 18 3.10 5.07 21.34
C GLU A 18 3.75 5.98 20.28
N LEU A 19 4.30 5.41 19.20
CA LEU A 19 4.85 6.18 18.07
C LEU A 19 3.75 6.59 17.07
N TYR A 20 2.67 5.81 16.99
CA TYR A 20 1.59 6.00 15.99
C TYR A 20 0.26 6.45 16.61
N TYR A 21 0.16 6.44 17.94
CA TYR A 21 -1.02 6.86 18.70
C TYR A 21 -0.97 8.37 18.89
N ALA A 22 -1.84 9.07 18.17
CA ALA A 22 -1.99 10.53 18.24
C ALA A 22 -3.35 10.88 18.88
N PRO A 23 -3.48 10.85 20.23
CA PRO A 23 -4.75 11.05 20.93
C PRO A 23 -5.30 12.48 20.84
N GLY A 24 -4.49 13.43 20.36
CA GLY A 24 -4.87 14.84 20.20
C GLY A 24 -5.39 15.19 18.81
N LEU A 25 -5.60 14.21 17.91
CA LEU A 25 -6.07 14.50 16.56
C LEU A 25 -7.51 15.05 16.58
N PRO A 26 -7.77 16.11 15.80
CA PRO A 26 -9.13 16.57 15.52
C PRO A 26 -10.00 15.42 14.93
N PRO A 27 -11.32 15.39 15.21
CA PRO A 27 -12.19 14.30 14.73
C PRO A 27 -12.22 14.11 13.21
N ASP A 28 -12.03 15.19 12.45
CA ASP A 28 -11.92 15.17 10.99
C ASP A 28 -10.62 14.53 10.51
N GLU A 29 -9.49 14.80 11.14
CA GLU A 29 -8.22 14.14 10.84
C GLU A 29 -8.29 12.64 11.18
N VAL A 30 -8.92 12.28 12.31
CA VAL A 30 -9.16 10.86 12.66
C VAL A 30 -9.99 10.17 11.57
N ARG A 31 -11.07 10.78 11.10
CA ARG A 31 -11.90 10.22 10.03
C ARG A 31 -11.12 10.09 8.71
N ALA A 32 -10.31 11.07 8.36
CA ALA A 32 -9.49 11.04 7.16
C ALA A 32 -8.46 9.89 7.20
N LEU A 33 -7.80 9.69 8.35
CA LEU A 33 -6.88 8.57 8.55
C LEU A 33 -7.58 7.22 8.48
N LEU A 34 -8.71 7.05 9.19
CA LEU A 34 -9.48 5.81 9.16
C LEU A 34 -9.96 5.46 7.75
N ARG A 35 -10.43 6.46 6.99
CA ARG A 35 -10.82 6.26 5.58
C ARG A 35 -9.62 5.83 4.74
N ARG A 36 -8.48 6.51 4.87
CA ARG A 36 -7.25 6.18 4.15
C ARG A 36 -6.80 4.75 4.46
N ASP A 37 -6.76 4.36 5.72
CA ASP A 37 -6.27 3.05 6.15
C ASP A 37 -7.24 1.94 5.72
N GLN A 38 -8.56 2.19 5.77
CA GLN A 38 -9.55 1.28 5.23
C GLN A 38 -9.36 1.08 3.72
N LEU A 39 -9.25 2.16 2.95
CA LEU A 39 -9.06 2.09 1.49
C LEU A 39 -7.76 1.39 1.12
N LEU A 40 -6.68 1.62 1.87
CA LEU A 40 -5.43 0.89 1.73
C LEU A 40 -5.63 -0.62 1.90
N LEU A 41 -6.28 -1.03 3.00
CA LEU A 41 -6.53 -2.45 3.28
C LEU A 41 -7.39 -3.11 2.21
N ARG A 42 -8.43 -2.43 1.73
CA ARG A 42 -9.28 -2.93 0.64
C ARG A 42 -8.52 -3.03 -0.67
N THR A 43 -7.67 -2.06 -0.98
CA THR A 43 -6.82 -2.10 -2.18
C THR A 43 -5.80 -3.25 -2.10
N CYS A 44 -5.21 -3.50 -0.92
CA CYS A 44 -4.38 -4.68 -0.70
C CYS A 44 -5.15 -5.99 -0.95
N GLN A 45 -6.40 -6.07 -0.50
CA GLN A 45 -7.26 -7.24 -0.72
C GLN A 45 -7.58 -7.42 -2.21
N ALA A 46 -7.91 -6.33 -2.91
CA ALA A 46 -8.17 -6.34 -4.35
C ALA A 46 -6.93 -6.80 -5.15
N ALA A 47 -5.75 -6.30 -4.78
CA ALA A 47 -4.47 -6.64 -5.41
C ALA A 47 -4.00 -8.08 -5.15
N LEU A 48 -4.55 -8.79 -4.15
CA LEU A 48 -4.07 -10.11 -3.78
C LEU A 48 -4.25 -11.11 -4.93
N GLY A 49 -3.13 -11.65 -5.42
CA GLY A 49 -3.10 -12.62 -6.52
C GLY A 49 -3.26 -12.02 -7.93
N ARG A 50 -3.43 -10.69 -8.06
CA ARG A 50 -3.68 -9.98 -9.33
C ARG A 50 -2.52 -9.06 -9.75
N VAL A 51 -1.38 -9.15 -9.05
CA VAL A 51 -0.21 -8.31 -9.31
C VAL A 51 0.80 -9.11 -10.14
N GLY A 52 0.91 -8.77 -11.41
CA GLY A 52 1.95 -9.24 -12.32
C GLY A 52 3.35 -8.74 -11.95
N GLY A 53 4.37 -9.30 -12.60
CA GLY A 53 5.78 -9.01 -12.29
C GLY A 53 6.24 -7.59 -12.64
N ASP A 54 5.48 -6.87 -13.46
CA ASP A 54 5.81 -5.51 -13.89
C ASP A 54 5.22 -4.42 -12.99
N VAL A 55 4.35 -4.77 -12.03
CA VAL A 55 3.83 -3.80 -11.03
C VAL A 55 4.79 -3.74 -9.84
N LEU A 56 5.40 -2.58 -9.62
CA LEU A 56 6.45 -2.35 -8.62
C LEU A 56 5.91 -1.80 -7.29
N GLY A 57 4.76 -1.13 -7.33
CA GLY A 57 4.13 -0.57 -6.14
C GLY A 57 2.79 0.04 -6.44
N LEU A 58 1.92 0.07 -5.44
CA LEU A 58 0.64 0.77 -5.47
C LEU A 58 0.61 1.77 -4.32
N SER A 59 -0.16 2.84 -4.47
CA SER A 59 -0.56 3.66 -3.34
C SER A 59 -1.99 4.14 -3.56
N VAL A 60 -2.65 4.52 -2.47
CA VAL A 60 -4.05 4.92 -2.49
C VAL A 60 -4.21 6.34 -1.98
N GLU A 61 -4.77 7.19 -2.83
CA GLU A 61 -5.11 8.57 -2.52
C GLU A 61 -6.65 8.69 -2.40
N PRO A 62 -7.18 8.91 -1.20
CA PRO A 62 -8.59 9.24 -1.03
C PRO A 62 -8.82 10.70 -1.45
N ARG A 63 -9.71 10.93 -2.42
CA ARG A 63 -10.21 12.24 -2.81
C ARG A 63 -11.70 12.37 -2.48
N PRO A 64 -12.28 13.59 -2.52
CA PRO A 64 -13.72 13.75 -2.40
C PRO A 64 -14.43 13.11 -3.61
N GLY A 65 -15.18 12.02 -3.37
CA GLY A 65 -15.93 11.31 -4.42
C GLY A 65 -15.08 10.45 -5.37
N GLU A 66 -13.79 10.32 -5.11
CA GLU A 66 -12.85 9.57 -5.96
C GLU A 66 -11.82 8.83 -5.07
N VAL A 67 -11.38 7.67 -5.53
CA VAL A 67 -10.23 6.93 -5.00
C VAL A 67 -9.23 6.75 -6.13
N VAL A 68 -8.04 7.31 -5.98
CA VAL A 68 -6.98 7.18 -6.99
C VAL A 68 -5.99 6.11 -6.55
N ILE A 69 -5.78 5.13 -7.41
CA ILE A 69 -4.71 4.15 -7.30
C ILE A 69 -3.54 4.64 -8.12
N HIS A 70 -2.44 5.02 -7.48
CA HIS A 70 -1.19 5.31 -8.18
C HIS A 70 -0.40 4.02 -8.31
N ALA A 71 -0.08 3.61 -9.53
CA ALA A 71 0.70 2.41 -9.82
C ALA A 71 2.08 2.80 -10.35
N ALA A 72 3.13 2.36 -9.66
CA ALA A 72 4.49 2.36 -10.21
C ALA A 72 4.72 1.03 -10.94
N VAL A 73 5.14 1.09 -12.20
CA VAL A 73 5.33 -0.09 -13.06
C VAL A 73 6.69 -0.06 -13.73
N ALA A 74 7.28 -1.23 -13.98
CA ALA A 74 8.56 -1.35 -14.67
C ALA A 74 8.45 -0.94 -16.15
N ARG A 75 7.31 -1.25 -16.78
CA ARG A 75 6.98 -0.96 -18.17
C ARG A 75 5.46 -0.98 -18.35
N GLU A 76 4.97 -0.21 -19.30
CA GLU A 76 3.57 -0.31 -19.74
C GLU A 76 3.41 -1.50 -20.68
N THR A 77 2.52 -2.41 -20.32
CA THR A 77 2.13 -3.56 -21.15
C THR A 77 0.62 -3.78 -21.06
N PRO A 78 0.00 -4.48 -22.02
CA PRO A 78 -1.40 -4.87 -21.93
C PRO A 78 -1.73 -5.66 -20.67
N GLU A 79 -0.82 -6.54 -20.23
CA GLU A 79 -0.99 -7.35 -19.02
C GLU A 79 -1.03 -6.48 -17.76
N VAL A 80 -0.16 -5.46 -17.67
CA VAL A 80 -0.21 -4.48 -16.56
C VAL A 80 -1.52 -3.70 -16.57
N ALA A 81 -2.01 -3.32 -17.74
CA ALA A 81 -3.29 -2.62 -17.85
C ALA A 81 -4.46 -3.51 -17.40
N GLU A 82 -4.46 -4.79 -17.78
CA GLU A 82 -5.44 -5.80 -17.34
C GLU A 82 -5.39 -6.00 -15.82
N ASP A 83 -4.20 -6.25 -15.26
CA ASP A 83 -3.99 -6.39 -13.82
C ASP A 83 -4.56 -5.18 -13.05
N LEU A 84 -4.27 -3.96 -13.50
CA LEU A 84 -4.73 -2.74 -12.83
C LEU A 84 -6.24 -2.52 -12.98
N CYS A 85 -6.83 -2.87 -14.12
CA CYS A 85 -8.28 -2.86 -14.33
C CYS A 85 -8.99 -3.86 -13.41
N ASP A 86 -8.44 -5.07 -13.27
CA ASP A 86 -8.99 -6.10 -12.39
C ASP A 86 -8.92 -5.69 -10.92
N ILE A 87 -7.81 -5.05 -10.51
CA ILE A 87 -7.66 -4.50 -9.15
C ILE A 87 -8.69 -3.40 -8.89
N ALA A 88 -8.86 -2.46 -9.82
CA ALA A 88 -9.86 -1.40 -9.68
C ALA A 88 -11.29 -1.97 -9.58
N SER A 89 -11.63 -2.92 -10.47
CA SER A 89 -12.95 -3.57 -10.49
C SER A 89 -13.22 -4.36 -9.20
N GLU A 90 -12.23 -5.09 -8.69
CA GLU A 90 -12.36 -5.81 -7.41
C GLU A 90 -12.49 -4.84 -6.24
N LEU A 91 -11.78 -3.71 -6.26
CA LEU A 91 -11.91 -2.67 -5.24
C LEU A 91 -13.33 -2.08 -5.23
N GLU A 92 -13.93 -1.80 -6.39
CA GLU A 92 -15.33 -1.35 -6.48
C GLU A 92 -16.26 -2.33 -5.75
N LEU A 93 -16.09 -3.64 -6.00
CA LEU A 93 -16.89 -4.68 -5.36
C LEU A 93 -16.70 -4.69 -3.83
N LEU A 94 -15.47 -4.52 -3.35
CA LEU A 94 -15.15 -4.50 -1.92
C LEU A 94 -15.67 -3.25 -1.19
N LEU A 95 -15.96 -2.16 -1.92
CA LEU A 95 -16.48 -0.91 -1.36
C LEU A 95 -18.00 -0.83 -1.37
N MET A 96 -18.70 -1.73 -2.09
CA MET A 96 -20.16 -1.76 -2.15
C MET A 96 -20.80 -1.81 -0.75
N GLY A 97 -21.78 -0.92 -0.53
CA GLY A 97 -22.49 -0.79 0.75
C GLY A 97 -21.67 -0.14 1.87
N GLY A 98 -20.44 0.28 1.59
CA GLY A 98 -19.59 1.04 2.50
C GLY A 98 -19.65 2.56 2.27
N PRO A 99 -18.85 3.33 3.03
CA PRO A 99 -18.80 4.79 2.91
C PRO A 99 -18.29 5.33 1.58
N ASP A 100 -17.56 4.51 0.82
CA ASP A 100 -16.96 4.83 -0.47
C ASP A 100 -17.68 4.10 -1.64
N ASP A 101 -18.90 3.62 -1.44
CA ASP A 101 -19.67 2.87 -2.45
C ASP A 101 -19.97 3.66 -3.73
N ARG A 102 -19.97 5.00 -3.63
CA ARG A 102 -20.21 5.95 -4.72
C ARG A 102 -18.95 6.67 -5.19
N SER A 103 -17.78 6.28 -4.69
CA SER A 103 -16.52 6.88 -5.12
C SER A 103 -16.12 6.30 -6.47
N ASP A 104 -15.77 7.17 -7.42
CA ASP A 104 -15.16 6.73 -8.68
C ASP A 104 -13.76 6.17 -8.39
N ILE A 105 -13.38 5.08 -9.04
CA ILE A 105 -12.04 4.51 -8.91
C ILE A 105 -11.23 4.82 -10.17
N THR A 106 -10.11 5.53 -10.01
CA THR A 106 -9.22 5.88 -11.11
C THR A 106 -7.83 5.30 -10.87
N VAL A 107 -7.14 4.95 -11.95
CA VAL A 107 -5.78 4.44 -11.90
C VAL A 107 -4.84 5.39 -12.63
N GLN A 108 -3.76 5.80 -11.96
CA GLN A 108 -2.69 6.61 -12.53
C GLN A 108 -1.42 5.78 -12.63
N VAL A 109 -0.95 5.56 -13.84
CA VAL A 109 0.25 4.75 -14.11
C VAL A 109 1.49 5.63 -14.19
N HIS A 110 2.54 5.20 -13.52
CA HIS A 110 3.87 5.79 -13.55
C HIS A 110 4.89 4.73 -13.95
N VAL A 111 5.56 4.94 -15.08
CA VAL A 111 6.66 4.07 -15.51
C VAL A 111 7.94 4.48 -14.82
N GLY A 112 8.48 3.58 -14.00
CA GLY A 112 9.69 3.81 -13.22
C GLY A 112 9.58 3.24 -11.80
N PRO A 113 10.70 3.26 -11.06
CA PRO A 113 10.70 2.81 -9.67
C PRO A 113 9.78 3.69 -8.80
N PRO A 114 9.21 3.16 -7.70
CA PRO A 114 8.44 3.94 -6.73
C PRO A 114 9.35 4.86 -5.89
N CYS A 115 10.03 5.82 -6.54
CA CYS A 115 10.95 6.73 -5.88
C CYS A 115 10.21 7.91 -5.21
N PRO A 116 10.68 8.38 -4.03
CA PRO A 116 10.06 9.49 -3.32
C PRO A 116 9.94 10.80 -4.09
N THR A 117 10.86 11.03 -5.03
CA THR A 117 10.99 12.29 -5.76
C THR A 117 10.07 12.39 -6.96
N ASP A 118 9.80 11.26 -7.63
CA ASP A 118 9.21 11.28 -8.97
C ASP A 118 7.92 10.46 -9.08
N TRP A 119 7.59 9.63 -8.08
CA TRP A 119 6.33 8.90 -8.03
C TRP A 119 5.28 9.64 -7.19
N PRO A 120 4.18 10.14 -7.78
CA PRO A 120 3.12 10.87 -7.05
C PRO A 120 2.52 10.08 -5.89
N GLY A 121 2.51 8.74 -6.01
CA GLY A 121 2.00 7.83 -5.00
C GLY A 121 2.77 7.84 -3.68
N TYR A 122 4.03 8.31 -3.67
CA TYR A 122 4.85 8.29 -2.46
C TYR A 122 4.28 9.15 -1.31
N GLY A 123 3.54 10.21 -1.64
CA GLY A 123 2.89 11.07 -0.65
C GLY A 123 1.69 10.43 0.06
N HIS A 124 1.28 9.23 -0.36
CA HIS A 124 0.07 8.56 0.10
C HIS A 124 0.38 7.25 0.83
N ALA A 125 -0.65 6.50 1.22
CA ALA A 125 -0.44 5.22 1.86
C ALA A 125 0.11 4.23 0.83
N VAL A 126 1.41 3.93 0.93
CA VAL A 126 2.16 3.10 -0.03
C VAL A 126 2.05 1.62 0.31
N ILE A 127 1.77 0.82 -0.71
CA ILE A 127 1.89 -0.64 -0.74
C ILE A 127 3.11 -0.98 -1.60
N HIS A 128 4.20 -1.39 -0.96
CA HIS A 128 5.32 -1.97 -1.69
C HIS A 128 5.00 -3.43 -2.03
N LEU A 129 4.85 -3.72 -3.31
CA LEU A 129 4.60 -5.07 -3.80
C LEU A 129 5.95 -5.69 -4.16
N ALA A 130 6.56 -6.38 -3.18
CA ALA A 130 7.76 -7.15 -3.46
C ALA A 130 7.36 -8.46 -4.13
N LYS A 131 7.48 -8.54 -5.45
CA LYS A 131 7.63 -9.82 -6.15
C LYS A 131 9.05 -9.90 -6.69
N THR A 132 9.98 -10.39 -5.88
CA THR A 132 11.24 -10.89 -6.44
C THR A 132 10.92 -12.18 -7.16
N GLY A 133 10.87 -12.15 -8.49
CA GLY A 133 10.90 -13.37 -9.27
C GLY A 133 12.23 -14.08 -9.05
N GLY A 134 12.24 -15.06 -8.14
CA GLY A 134 13.18 -16.16 -8.23
C GLY A 134 12.54 -17.24 -9.10
N PRO A 135 13.24 -17.80 -10.11
CA PRO A 135 12.82 -19.07 -10.67
C PRO A 135 12.84 -20.08 -9.52
N TRP A 136 11.80 -20.90 -9.40
CA TRP A 136 11.93 -22.14 -8.67
C TRP A 136 13.02 -22.93 -9.39
N GLU A 137 14.16 -23.14 -8.71
CA GLU A 137 15.09 -24.20 -9.05
C GLU A 137 14.32 -25.53 -9.00
N GLU A 138 13.95 -26.03 -10.17
CA GLU A 138 13.98 -27.47 -10.45
C GLU A 138 14.97 -27.67 -11.60
N GLU A 139 16.25 -27.47 -11.28
CA GLU A 139 17.29 -28.34 -11.83
C GLU A 139 17.62 -29.35 -10.72
N ASP A 140 17.14 -30.58 -10.87
CA ASP A 140 17.90 -31.79 -10.57
C ASP A 140 17.08 -33.05 -10.94
N GLY A 141 17.50 -33.73 -12.02
CA GLY A 141 17.34 -35.19 -12.20
C GLY A 141 16.33 -35.67 -13.23
#